data_AF-A0A1N7KEB8-F1
#
_entry.id   AF-A0A1N7KEB8-F1
#
_cell.length_a   1.000
_cell.length_b   1.000
_cell.length_c   1.000
_cell.angle_alpha   90.00
_cell.angle_beta   90.00
_cell.angle_gamma   90.00
#
_symmetry.space_group_name_H-M   'P 1'
#
loop_
_entity.id
_entity.type
_entity.pdbx_description
1 polymer ?
#
loop_
_entity_poly.entity_id
_entity_poly.type
_entity_poly.pdbx_seq_one_letter_code
_entity_poly.pdbx_strand_id
1 'polypeptide(L)'
;MGTERLNGGYTVMTPTQTDLAQRAEQLLREDAKKIEHLIAVQLDNLTAPKCPLYEEVLDTQMFGLSREIDFAVRAGLITREQGRSIISELEQKLAHLYSTVLPSPNQQQG
;
A
#
# COMPACT_ATOMS: atom_id res chain seq x y z
N MET A 1 26.20 13.38 -19.29
CA MET A 1 26.56 13.82 -17.92
C MET A 1 27.14 15.22 -18.04
N GLY A 2 26.31 16.25 -17.84
CA GLY A 2 26.75 17.63 -17.84
C GLY A 2 26.86 18.11 -16.40
N THR A 3 28.07 18.36 -15.92
CA THR A 3 28.28 19.05 -14.64
C THR A 3 28.28 20.55 -14.92
N GLU A 4 27.17 21.22 -14.65
CA GLU A 4 27.14 22.69 -14.63
C GLU A 4 27.80 23.17 -13.34
N ARG A 5 28.91 23.90 -13.49
CA ARG A 5 29.67 24.47 -12.37
C ARG A 5 29.03 25.78 -11.96
N LEU A 6 28.19 25.75 -10.92
CA LEU A 6 27.77 26.95 -10.21
C LEU A 6 28.82 27.30 -9.15
N ASN A 7 29.39 28.50 -9.29
CA ASN A 7 30.42 29.07 -8.44
C ASN A 7 29.78 29.50 -7.11
N GLY A 8 29.84 28.65 -6.07
CA GLY A 8 29.30 28.98 -4.74
C GLY A 8 28.85 27.79 -3.89
N GLY A 9 29.80 27.01 -3.38
CA GLY A 9 29.82 26.51 -1.99
C GLY A 9 28.71 25.63 -1.40
N TYR A 10 27.64 25.25 -2.11
CA TYR A 10 26.73 24.19 -1.65
C TYR A 10 26.65 23.10 -2.73
N THR A 11 27.14 21.91 -2.41
CA THR A 11 26.85 20.72 -3.20
C THR A 11 25.35 20.42 -3.04
N VAL A 12 24.54 20.93 -3.95
CA VAL A 12 23.14 20.48 -4.07
C VAL A 12 23.21 19.06 -4.61
N MET A 13 23.11 18.06 -3.73
CA MET A 13 22.89 16.68 -4.14
C MET A 13 21.46 16.58 -4.65
N THR A 14 21.28 16.69 -5.96
CA THR A 14 20.00 16.36 -6.58
C THR A 14 19.84 14.83 -6.57
N PRO A 15 18.73 14.29 -6.05
CA PRO A 15 18.49 12.86 -6.09
C PRO A 15 18.42 12.39 -7.55
N THR A 16 18.99 11.22 -7.83
CA THR A 16 18.91 10.63 -9.17
C THR A 16 17.50 10.10 -9.43
N GLN A 17 17.16 9.88 -10.70
CA GLN A 17 15.89 9.25 -11.06
C GLN A 17 15.70 7.89 -10.37
N THR A 18 16.79 7.13 -10.21
CA THR A 18 16.75 5.82 -9.54
C THR A 18 16.44 5.96 -8.05
N ASP A 19 17.03 6.95 -7.38
CA ASP A 19 16.74 7.22 -5.97
C ASP A 19 15.26 7.58 -5.76
N LEU A 20 14.71 8.41 -6.66
CA LEU A 20 13.30 8.80 -6.63
C LEU A 20 12.37 7.61 -6.90
N ALA A 21 12.72 6.74 -7.86
CA ALA A 21 11.96 5.53 -8.17
C ALA A 21 11.91 4.56 -6.98
N GLN A 22 13.07 4.30 -6.37
CA GLN A 22 13.15 3.44 -5.18
C GLN A 22 12.38 4.04 -4.00
N ARG A 23 12.47 5.35 -3.81
CA ARG A 23 11.72 6.04 -2.75
C ARG A 23 10.21 5.98 -2.98
N ALA A 24 9.75 6.15 -4.23
CA ALA A 24 8.34 6.04 -4.57
C ALA A 24 7.81 4.63 -4.32
N GLU A 25 8.53 3.59 -4.76
CA GLU A 25 8.13 2.20 -4.47
C GLU A 25 8.08 1.93 -2.96
N GLN A 26 9.06 2.41 -2.20
CA GLN A 26 9.08 2.27 -0.75
C GLN A 26 7.84 2.90 -0.09
N LEU A 27 7.52 4.14 -0.45
CA LEU A 27 6.36 4.85 0.11
C LEU A 27 5.06 4.11 -0.16
N LEU A 28 4.83 3.66 -1.40
CA LEU A 28 3.64 2.89 -1.77
C LEU A 28 3.50 1.59 -0.98
N ARG A 29 4.62 0.90 -0.71
CA ARG A 29 4.64 -0.30 0.14
C ARG A 29 4.39 0.01 1.61
N GLU A 30 4.87 1.16 2.10
CA GLU A 30 4.58 1.64 3.45
C GLU A 30 3.09 1.98 3.60
N ASP A 31 2.48 2.62 2.61
CA ASP A 31 1.06 2.94 2.62
C ASP A 31 0.18 1.69 2.53
N ALA A 32 0.56 0.69 1.71
CA ALA A 32 -0.08 -0.63 1.73
C ALA A 32 -0.03 -1.30 3.11
N LYS A 33 1.10 -1.22 3.82
CA LYS A 33 1.22 -1.75 5.20
C LYS A 33 0.34 -0.99 6.20
N LYS A 34 0.15 0.31 6.03
CA LYS A 34 -0.77 1.09 6.89
C LYS A 34 -2.21 0.63 6.71
N ILE A 35 -2.62 0.33 5.47
CA ILE A 35 -3.95 -0.24 5.19
C ILE A 35 -4.09 -1.61 5.87
N GLU A 36 -3.11 -2.51 5.70
CA GLU A 36 -3.08 -3.81 6.37
C GLU A 36 -3.21 -3.66 7.90
N HIS A 37 -2.43 -2.77 8.51
CA HIS A 37 -2.44 -2.54 9.95
C HIS A 37 -3.77 -1.94 10.45
N LEU A 38 -4.34 -0.99 9.71
CA LEU A 38 -5.65 -0.39 10.03
C LEU A 38 -6.71 -1.49 10.15
N ILE A 39 -6.74 -2.42 9.19
CA ILE A 39 -7.70 -3.53 9.19
C ILE A 39 -7.39 -4.52 10.32
N ALA A 40 -6.12 -4.87 10.54
CA ALA A 40 -5.74 -5.77 11.63
C ALA A 40 -6.16 -5.23 13.01
N VAL A 41 -5.86 -3.96 13.30
CA VAL A 41 -6.25 -3.29 14.55
C VAL A 41 -7.78 -3.22 14.69
N GLN A 42 -8.50 -2.99 13.59
CA GLN A 42 -9.95 -2.98 13.62
C GLN A 42 -10.51 -4.37 13.94
N LEU A 43 -9.96 -5.44 13.36
CA LEU A 43 -10.38 -6.82 13.64
C LEU A 43 -10.07 -7.23 15.09
N ASP A 44 -8.89 -6.90 15.61
CA ASP A 44 -8.46 -7.25 16.98
C ASP A 44 -9.29 -6.54 18.07
N ASN A 45 -9.75 -5.31 17.80
CA ASN A 45 -10.50 -4.50 18.77
C ASN A 45 -12.01 -4.75 18.75
N LEU A 46 -12.52 -5.61 17.88
CA LEU A 46 -13.96 -5.82 17.72
C LEU A 46 -14.48 -6.94 18.63
N THR A 47 -15.35 -6.54 19.57
CA THR A 47 -16.36 -7.39 20.18
C THR A 47 -17.47 -7.83 19.19
N ALA A 48 -17.47 -7.32 17.95
CA ALA A 48 -18.42 -7.68 16.88
C ALA A 48 -17.76 -7.61 15.46
N PRO A 49 -17.27 -8.74 14.91
CA PRO A 49 -16.36 -8.78 13.74
C PRO A 49 -17.01 -8.62 12.35
N LYS A 50 -18.29 -8.26 12.26
CA LYS A 50 -19.02 -8.17 10.98
C LYS A 50 -19.89 -6.92 10.94
N CYS A 51 -19.30 -5.77 10.65
CA CYS A 51 -20.06 -4.58 10.32
C CYS A 51 -19.80 -4.22 8.85
N PRO A 52 -20.82 -4.09 7.98
CA PRO A 52 -20.67 -3.77 6.56
C PRO A 52 -19.88 -2.47 6.28
N LEU A 53 -19.72 -1.61 7.29
CA LEU A 53 -18.84 -0.44 7.27
C LEU A 53 -17.36 -0.75 7.00
N TYR A 54 -16.85 -1.94 7.34
CA TYR A 54 -15.43 -2.25 7.15
C TYR A 54 -15.05 -2.51 5.70
N GLU A 55 -15.95 -3.13 4.94
CA GLU A 55 -15.75 -3.38 3.51
C GLU A 55 -15.71 -2.04 2.75
N GLU A 56 -16.61 -1.11 3.07
CA GLU A 56 -16.64 0.23 2.45
C GLU A 56 -15.38 1.06 2.77
N VAL A 57 -14.90 0.99 4.01
CA VAL A 57 -13.64 1.66 4.41
C VAL A 57 -12.47 1.03 3.67
N LEU A 58 -12.39 -0.30 3.61
CA LEU A 58 -11.33 -1.00 2.89
C LEU A 58 -11.33 -0.64 1.40
N ASP A 59 -12.49 -0.67 0.76
CA ASP A 59 -12.64 -0.31 -0.66
C ASP A 59 -12.13 1.11 -0.94
N THR A 60 -12.46 2.04 -0.05
CA THR A 60 -12.00 3.43 -0.16
C THR A 60 -10.48 3.53 0.02
N GLN A 61 -9.89 2.78 0.96
CA GLN A 61 -8.43 2.74 1.16
C GLN A 61 -7.70 2.11 -0.03
N MET A 62 -8.21 0.99 -0.54
CA MET A 62 -7.68 0.31 -1.74
C MET A 62 -7.76 1.22 -2.96
N PHE A 63 -8.88 1.95 -3.12
CA PHE A 63 -9.02 2.94 -4.18
C PHE A 63 -7.98 4.07 -4.03
N GLY A 64 -7.78 4.61 -2.83
CA GLY A 64 -6.76 5.63 -2.53
C GLY A 64 -5.37 5.18 -2.95
N LEU A 65 -4.93 4.01 -2.48
CA LEU A 65 -3.64 3.42 -2.86
C LEU A 65 -3.54 3.20 -4.39
N SER A 66 -4.62 2.77 -5.04
CA SER A 66 -4.63 2.60 -6.51
C SER A 66 -4.38 3.92 -7.25
N ARG A 67 -4.84 5.06 -6.71
CA ARG A 67 -4.63 6.39 -7.30
C ARG A 67 -3.18 6.86 -7.12
N GLU A 68 -2.59 6.58 -5.97
CA GLU A 68 -1.17 6.89 -5.71
C GLU A 68 -0.25 6.06 -6.62
N ILE A 69 -0.57 4.77 -6.82
CA ILE A 69 0.13 3.91 -7.76
C ILE A 69 -0.03 4.41 -9.20
N ASP A 70 -1.25 4.76 -9.64
CA ASP A 70 -1.48 5.34 -10.98
C ASP A 70 -0.65 6.60 -11.20
N PHE A 71 -0.60 7.47 -10.19
CA PHE A 71 0.23 8.67 -10.22
C PHE A 71 1.72 8.33 -10.38
N ALA A 72 2.25 7.41 -9.57
CA ALA A 72 3.67 7.03 -9.62
C ALA A 72 4.05 6.33 -10.95
N VAL A 73 3.14 5.53 -11.52
CA VAL A 73 3.30 4.94 -12.86
C VAL A 73 3.35 6.03 -13.93
N ARG A 74 2.42 6.98 -13.91
CA ARG A 74 2.37 8.10 -14.87
C ARG A 74 3.55 9.05 -14.74
N ALA A 75 4.11 9.18 -13.55
CA ALA A 75 5.33 9.93 -13.28
C ALA A 75 6.61 9.18 -13.73
N GLY A 76 6.50 7.93 -14.19
CA GLY A 76 7.66 7.11 -14.59
C GLY A 76 8.54 6.69 -13.40
N LEU A 77 8.00 6.72 -12.18
CA LEU A 77 8.71 6.35 -10.96
C LEU A 77 8.65 4.85 -10.67
N ILE A 78 7.60 4.18 -11.12
CA ILE A 78 7.45 2.72 -11.05
C ILE A 78 6.82 2.18 -12.33
N THR A 79 7.00 0.89 -12.58
CA THR A 79 6.29 0.16 -13.63
C THR A 79 4.88 -0.22 -13.20
N ARG A 80 4.00 -0.50 -14.17
CA ARG A 80 2.64 -0.98 -13.90
C ARG A 80 2.66 -2.34 -13.20
N GLU A 81 3.64 -3.17 -13.52
CA GLU A 81 3.87 -4.49 -12.94
C GLU A 81 4.23 -4.39 -11.45
N GLN A 82 5.13 -3.47 -11.08
CA GLN A 82 5.44 -3.16 -9.68
C GLN A 82 4.19 -2.70 -8.92
N GLY A 83 3.43 -1.77 -9.49
CA GLY A 83 2.17 -1.31 -8.90
C GLY A 83 1.17 -2.43 -8.68
N ARG A 84 1.00 -3.32 -9.67
CA ARG A 84 0.12 -4.50 -9.55
C ARG A 84 0.60 -5.47 -8.48
N SER A 85 1.92 -5.69 -8.34
CA SER A 85 2.49 -6.53 -7.28
C SER A 85 2.11 -6.01 -5.90
N ILE A 86 2.22 -4.70 -5.67
CA ILE A 86 1.90 -4.07 -4.38
C ILE A 86 0.43 -4.33 -4.01
N ILE A 87 -0.49 -4.14 -4.96
CA ILE A 87 -1.93 -4.40 -4.73
C ILE A 87 -2.17 -5.89 -4.46
N SER A 88 -1.64 -6.79 -5.29
CA SER A 88 -1.86 -8.23 -5.12
C SER A 88 -1.29 -8.77 -3.82
N GLU A 89 -0.13 -8.28 -3.39
CA GLU A 89 0.44 -8.62 -2.07
C GLU A 89 -0.47 -8.17 -0.93
N LEU A 90 -1.05 -6.96 -1.01
CA LEU A 90 -1.99 -6.45 -0.01
C LEU A 90 -3.29 -7.26 0.02
N GLU A 91 -3.89 -7.55 -1.14
CA GLU A 91 -5.10 -8.38 -1.26
C GLU A 91 -4.90 -9.77 -0.62
N GLN A 92 -3.76 -10.41 -0.89
CA GLN A 92 -3.43 -11.72 -0.31
C GLN A 92 -3.34 -11.68 1.22
N LYS A 93 -2.70 -10.65 1.77
CA LYS A 93 -2.58 -10.48 3.23
C LYS A 93 -3.91 -10.18 3.89
N LEU A 94 -4.73 -9.33 3.27
CA LEU A 94 -6.08 -9.05 3.77
C LEU A 94 -6.94 -10.31 3.75
N ALA A 95 -6.91 -11.09 2.66
CA ALA A 95 -7.63 -12.36 2.58
C ALA A 95 -7.18 -13.33 3.70
N HIS A 96 -5.89 -13.41 3.98
CA HIS A 96 -5.36 -14.18 5.10
C HIS A 96 -5.91 -13.68 6.45
N LEU A 97 -5.83 -12.38 6.73
CA LEU A 97 -6.37 -11.77 7.95
C LEU A 97 -7.87 -12.12 8.15
N TYR A 98 -8.69 -11.97 7.11
CA TYR A 98 -10.11 -12.32 7.18
C TYR A 98 -10.34 -13.81 7.48
N SER A 99 -9.57 -14.71 6.85
CA SER A 99 -9.68 -16.15 7.10
C SER A 99 -9.32 -16.55 8.52
N THR A 100 -8.43 -15.81 9.19
CA THR A 100 -8.04 -16.10 10.57
C THR A 100 -9.06 -15.63 11.60
N VAL A 101 -9.82 -14.58 11.29
CA VAL A 101 -10.77 -13.95 12.23
C VAL A 101 -12.19 -14.49 12.08
N LEU A 102 -12.58 -14.93 10.87
CA LEU A 102 -13.94 -15.39 10.61
C LEU A 102 -14.01 -16.93 10.61
N PRO A 103 -14.71 -17.57 11.57
CA PRO A 103 -14.92 -19.02 11.53
C PRO A 103 -15.76 -19.41 10.30
N SER A 104 -15.40 -20.53 9.67
CA SER A 104 -16.17 -21.11 8.56
C SER A 104 -17.61 -21.39 9.00
N PRO A 105 -18.63 -21.06 8.20
CA PRO A 105 -20.05 -21.15 8.60
C PRO A 105 -20.62 -22.58 8.75
N ASN A 106 -19.80 -23.59 9.08
CA ASN A 106 -20.26 -24.97 9.20
C ASN A 106 -19.55 -25.73 10.33
N GLN A 107 -19.94 -25.46 11.59
CA GLN A 107 -19.82 -26.38 12.74
C GLN A 107 -20.92 -26.17 13.80
N GLN A 108 -22.18 -26.01 13.36
CA GLN A 108 -23.36 -26.21 14.22
C GLN A 108 -24.39 -27.08 13.48
N GLN A 109 -24.08 -28.37 13.37
CA GLN A 109 -25.09 -29.41 13.24
C GLN A 109 -24.74 -30.49 14.27
N GLY A 110 -25.43 -30.42 15.40
CA GLY A 110 -25.47 -31.40 16.47
C GLY A 110 -26.85 -31.30 17.11
#